data_AF-A0A545TCH7-F1
#
_entry.id   AF-A0A545TCH7-F1
#
_cell.length_a   1.000
_cell.length_b   1.000
_cell.length_c   1.000
_cell.angle_alpha   90.00
_cell.angle_beta   90.00
_cell.angle_gamma   90.00
#
_symmetry.space_group_name_H-M   'P 1'
#
loop_
_entity.id
_entity.type
_entity.pdbx_description
1 polymer ?
#
loop_
_entity_poly.entity_id
_entity_poly.type
_entity_poly.pdbx_seq_one_letter_code
_entity_poly.pdbx_strand_id
1 'polypeptide(L)'
;MNKLRALSIAAIAISVISFSNSTIAAETYQRGKIINITSGKSGLLIKLDSGVPNNCADSPYGWIKVLQEHTAMTSVVLMMWSTDKKDVTVYTDPAGDGGYCVANQIDPM
;
A
#
# COMPACT_ATOMS: atom_id res chain seq x y z
N MET A 1 41.75 18.65 33.95
CA MET A 1 41.17 17.34 33.56
C MET A 1 39.66 17.37 33.24
N ASN A 2 38.89 18.38 33.68
CA ASN A 2 37.42 18.39 33.49
C ASN A 2 36.97 18.87 32.09
N LYS A 3 37.72 19.77 31.43
CA LYS A 3 37.41 20.27 30.08
C LYS A 3 37.63 19.21 28.99
N LEU A 4 38.66 18.37 29.12
CA LEU A 4 38.95 17.28 28.17
C LEU A 4 37.86 16.19 28.21
N ARG A 5 37.34 15.86 29.40
CA ARG A 5 36.22 14.92 29.57
C ARG A 5 34.91 15.46 28.99
N ALA A 6 34.62 16.75 29.17
CA ALA A 6 33.44 17.39 28.59
C ALA A 6 33.47 17.42 27.05
N LEU A 7 34.65 17.67 26.46
CA LEU A 7 34.85 17.62 25.00
C LEU A 7 34.64 16.20 24.43
N SER A 8 35.15 15.16 25.11
CA SER A 8 34.92 13.78 24.70
C SER A 8 33.45 13.35 24.80
N ILE A 9 32.72 13.79 25.84
CA ILE A 9 31.28 13.49 25.99
C ILE A 9 30.46 14.21 24.91
N ALA A 10 30.78 15.47 24.59
CA ALA A 10 30.14 16.21 23.51
C ALA A 10 30.38 15.56 22.14
N ALA A 11 31.61 15.07 21.87
CA ALA A 11 31.94 14.38 20.63
C ALA A 11 31.17 13.06 20.47
N ILE A 12 31.00 12.30 21.56
CA ILE A 12 30.20 11.06 21.55
C ILE A 12 28.71 11.37 21.32
N ALA A 13 28.18 12.41 21.96
CA ALA A 13 26.78 12.81 21.79
C ALA A 13 26.47 13.27 20.35
N ILE A 14 27.39 13.97 19.69
CA ILE A 14 27.24 14.42 18.30
C ILE A 14 27.26 13.23 17.32
N SER A 15 28.06 12.20 17.59
CA SER A 15 28.13 10.99 16.74
C SER A 15 26.84 10.17 16.73
N VAL A 16 26.02 10.21 17.78
CA VAL A 16 24.79 9.39 17.88
C VAL A 16 23.63 9.99 17.07
N ILE A 17 23.62 11.31 16.86
CA ILE A 17 22.53 12.02 16.17
C ILE A 17 22.65 11.90 14.63
N SER A 18 23.84 11.58 14.11
CA SER A 18 24.09 11.49 12.67
C SER A 18 23.61 10.20 11.99
N PHE A 19 23.09 9.21 12.74
CA PHE A 19 22.54 7.97 12.19
C PHE A 19 21.04 8.07 11.86
N SER A 20 20.63 9.14 11.19
CA SER A 20 19.26 9.26 10.69
C SER A 20 19.10 8.37 9.45
N ASN A 21 18.62 7.14 9.63
CA ASN A 21 18.23 6.27 8.51
C ASN A 21 17.09 6.95 7.72
N SER A 22 17.31 7.20 6.42
CA SER A 22 16.23 7.62 5.52
C SER A 22 15.27 6.45 5.33
N THR A 23 14.11 6.50 5.98
CA THR A 23 13.02 5.56 5.72
C THR A 23 12.35 5.92 4.40
N ILE A 24 12.53 5.12 3.36
CA ILE A 24 11.76 5.23 2.12
C ILE A 24 10.43 4.52 2.36
N ALA A 25 9.37 5.28 2.65
CA ALA A 25 8.01 4.74 2.65
C ALA A 25 7.61 4.52 1.19
N ALA A 26 7.39 3.28 0.78
CA ALA A 26 6.84 2.98 -0.53
C ALA A 26 5.41 3.53 -0.63
N GLU A 27 4.99 3.96 -1.82
CA GLU A 27 3.60 4.34 -2.06
C GLU A 27 2.69 3.16 -1.73
N THR A 28 1.72 3.41 -0.83
CA THR A 28 0.74 2.42 -0.34
C THR A 28 -0.61 2.54 -1.01
N TYR A 29 -0.68 3.31 -2.10
CA TYR A 29 -1.90 3.54 -2.84
C TYR A 29 -1.61 3.67 -4.32
N GLN A 30 -2.62 3.35 -5.13
CA GLN A 30 -2.57 3.52 -6.57
C GLN A 30 -3.87 4.13 -7.05
N ARG A 31 -3.75 5.18 -7.86
CA ARG A 31 -4.88 5.77 -8.59
C ARG A 31 -4.92 5.21 -10.00
N GLY A 32 -6.12 4.89 -10.47
CA GLY A 32 -6.34 4.42 -11.84
C GLY A 32 -7.81 4.16 -12.13
N LYS A 33 -8.08 3.48 -13.24
CA LYS A 33 -9.40 2.98 -13.63
C LYS A 33 -9.46 1.46 -13.45
N ILE A 34 -10.52 0.94 -12.84
CA ILE A 34 -10.77 -0.49 -12.78
C ILE A 34 -11.06 -0.98 -14.20
N ILE A 35 -10.18 -1.81 -14.75
CA ILE A 35 -10.30 -2.37 -16.11
C ILE A 35 -10.79 -3.81 -16.12
N ASN A 36 -10.70 -4.51 -15.01
CA ASN A 36 -11.18 -5.89 -14.89
C ASN A 36 -11.52 -6.25 -13.44
N ILE A 37 -12.50 -7.13 -13.26
CA ILE A 37 -12.86 -7.74 -11.99
C ILE A 37 -13.09 -9.25 -12.16
N THR A 38 -12.73 -10.04 -11.15
CA THR A 38 -13.11 -11.45 -11.10
C THR A 38 -13.36 -11.90 -9.66
N SER A 39 -14.39 -12.71 -9.45
CA SER A 39 -14.73 -13.25 -8.13
C SER A 39 -14.06 -14.62 -7.92
N GLY A 40 -13.40 -14.79 -6.78
CA GLY A 40 -12.84 -16.05 -6.32
C GLY A 40 -13.41 -16.46 -4.95
N LYS A 41 -12.97 -17.62 -4.44
CA LYS A 41 -13.40 -18.12 -3.13
C LYS A 41 -12.94 -17.27 -1.94
N SER A 42 -11.89 -16.46 -2.11
CA SER A 42 -11.34 -15.62 -1.04
C SER A 42 -11.67 -14.13 -1.21
N GLY A 43 -12.56 -13.78 -2.14
CA GLY A 43 -13.00 -12.40 -2.35
C GLY A 43 -13.00 -11.99 -3.83
N LEU A 44 -12.88 -10.69 -4.07
CA LEU A 44 -12.91 -10.08 -5.38
C LEU A 44 -11.51 -9.63 -5.79
N LEU A 45 -11.06 -9.98 -6.98
CA LEU A 45 -9.84 -9.44 -7.57
C LEU A 45 -10.20 -8.28 -8.50
N ILE A 46 -9.45 -7.19 -8.40
CA ILE A 46 -9.56 -6.01 -9.26
C ILE A 46 -8.23 -5.74 -9.95
N LYS A 47 -8.29 -5.20 -11.16
CA LYS A 47 -7.11 -4.77 -11.92
C LYS A 47 -7.28 -3.32 -12.35
N LEU A 48 -6.25 -2.52 -12.10
CA LEU A 48 -6.18 -1.13 -12.54
C LEU A 48 -5.39 -1.02 -13.85
N ASP A 49 -5.71 -0.04 -14.68
CA ASP A 49 -4.92 0.33 -15.86
C ASP A 49 -3.50 0.81 -15.50
N SER A 50 -3.37 1.47 -14.35
CA SER A 50 -2.13 2.04 -13.83
C SER A 50 -1.21 1.02 -13.15
N GLY A 51 -1.61 -0.25 -13.06
CA GLY A 51 -0.87 -1.28 -12.33
C GLY A 51 -1.15 -1.32 -10.83
N VAL A 52 -0.14 -1.69 -10.04
CA VAL A 52 -0.22 -1.85 -8.58
C VAL A 52 0.75 -0.90 -7.89
N PRO A 53 0.47 -0.50 -6.63
CA PRO A 53 1.36 0.37 -5.88
C PRO A 53 2.70 -0.31 -5.57
N ASN A 54 3.72 0.50 -5.24
CA ASN A 54 5.10 0.03 -5.02
C ASN A 54 5.22 -0.98 -3.87
N ASN A 55 4.37 -0.88 -2.85
CA ASN A 55 4.30 -1.86 -1.76
C ASN A 55 3.73 -3.23 -2.19
N CYS A 56 3.36 -3.37 -3.46
CA CYS A 56 2.71 -4.55 -4.03
C CYS A 56 3.41 -5.08 -5.29
N ALA A 57 4.71 -4.79 -5.44
CA ALA A 57 5.51 -5.20 -6.60
C ALA A 57 5.45 -6.71 -6.89
N ASP A 58 5.28 -7.55 -5.88
CA ASP A 58 5.21 -9.01 -6.00
C ASP A 58 3.81 -9.54 -6.35
N SER A 59 2.80 -8.67 -6.48
CA SER A 59 1.43 -9.11 -6.72
C SER A 59 1.27 -9.73 -8.11
N PRO A 60 0.78 -10.98 -8.22
CA PRO A 60 0.68 -11.69 -9.48
C PRO A 60 -0.15 -10.92 -10.51
N TYR A 61 0.43 -10.71 -11.69
CA TYR A 61 -0.22 -10.14 -12.88
C TYR A 61 -0.91 -8.77 -12.65
N GLY A 62 -0.48 -8.02 -11.63
CA GLY A 62 -1.04 -6.71 -11.29
C GLY A 62 -2.46 -6.75 -10.71
N TRP A 63 -2.85 -7.86 -10.10
CA TRP A 63 -4.14 -7.97 -9.41
C TRP A 63 -4.05 -7.42 -7.99
N ILE A 64 -5.15 -6.84 -7.52
CA ILE A 64 -5.35 -6.42 -6.13
C ILE A 64 -6.58 -7.18 -5.59
N LYS A 65 -6.48 -7.74 -4.39
CA LYS A 65 -7.54 -8.52 -3.76
C LYS A 65 -8.31 -7.68 -2.75
N VAL A 66 -9.63 -7.64 -2.90
CA VAL A 66 -10.58 -7.25 -1.86
C VAL A 66 -11.02 -8.52 -1.16
N LEU A 67 -10.64 -8.68 0.12
CA LEU A 67 -10.95 -9.89 0.89
C LEU A 67 -12.47 -10.07 1.05
N GLN A 68 -12.92 -11.32 1.15
CA GLN A 68 -14.34 -11.65 1.24
C GLN A 68 -15.03 -10.99 2.44
N GLU A 69 -14.33 -10.84 3.56
CA GLU A 69 -14.80 -10.15 4.77
C GLU A 69 -14.99 -8.64 4.57
N HIS A 70 -14.34 -8.03 3.57
CA HIS A 70 -14.48 -6.62 3.23
C HIS A 70 -15.71 -6.39 2.34
N THR A 71 -16.89 -6.78 2.83
CA THR A 71 -18.16 -6.77 2.07
C THR A 71 -18.57 -5.37 1.62
N ALA A 72 -18.30 -4.34 2.44
CA ALA A 72 -18.55 -2.94 2.08
C ALA A 72 -17.70 -2.52 0.86
N MET A 73 -16.39 -2.79 0.88
CA MET A 73 -15.49 -2.49 -0.24
C MET A 73 -15.87 -3.26 -1.50
N THR A 74 -16.23 -4.55 -1.36
CA THR A 74 -16.72 -5.37 -2.47
C THR A 74 -17.97 -4.75 -3.10
N SER A 75 -18.90 -4.27 -2.28
CA SER A 75 -20.15 -3.64 -2.74
C SER A 75 -19.87 -2.34 -3.49
N VAL A 76 -18.93 -1.52 -3.00
CA VAL A 76 -18.48 -0.30 -3.68
C VAL A 76 -17.88 -0.63 -5.06
N VAL A 77 -16.98 -1.60 -5.14
CA VAL A 77 -16.38 -2.01 -6.42
C VAL A 77 -17.44 -2.50 -7.41
N LEU A 78 -18.37 -3.35 -6.97
CA LEU A 78 -19.43 -3.87 -7.84
C LEU A 78 -20.37 -2.76 -8.33
N MET A 79 -20.69 -1.79 -7.48
CA MET A 79 -21.47 -0.61 -7.85
C MET A 79 -20.73 0.27 -8.88
N MET A 80 -19.44 0.54 -8.65
CA MET A 80 -18.60 1.28 -9.59
C MET A 80 -18.54 0.59 -10.95
N TRP A 81 -18.37 -0.74 -10.94
CA TRP A 81 -18.32 -1.55 -12.15
C TRP A 81 -19.64 -1.52 -12.92
N SER A 82 -20.78 -1.64 -12.23
CA SER A 82 -22.11 -1.67 -12.85
C SER A 82 -22.58 -0.32 -13.36
N THR A 83 -22.09 0.78 -12.77
CA THR A 83 -22.44 2.16 -13.17
C THR A 83 -21.43 2.81 -14.11
N ASP A 84 -20.41 2.05 -14.55
CA ASP A 84 -19.29 2.52 -15.37
C ASP A 84 -18.46 3.67 -14.76
N LYS A 85 -18.62 3.93 -13.45
CA LYS A 85 -17.84 4.90 -12.68
C LYS A 85 -16.61 4.23 -12.06
N LYS A 86 -15.64 3.91 -12.91
CA LYS A 86 -14.53 3.01 -12.56
C LYS A 86 -13.24 3.71 -12.12
N ASP A 87 -13.22 5.04 -12.06
CA ASP A 87 -12.07 5.81 -11.57
C ASP A 87 -11.97 5.70 -10.05
N VAL A 88 -10.79 5.32 -9.54
CA VAL A 88 -10.62 4.90 -8.14
C VAL A 88 -9.22 5.21 -7.62
N THR A 89 -9.12 5.45 -6.32
CA THR A 89 -7.87 5.31 -5.57
C THR A 89 -7.97 4.08 -4.66
N VAL A 90 -7.03 3.16 -4.80
CA VAL A 90 -6.97 1.92 -4.01
C VAL A 90 -5.78 1.99 -3.07
N TYR A 91 -6.04 1.85 -1.79
CA TYR A 91 -5.00 1.74 -0.76
C TYR A 91 -4.80 0.28 -0.40
N THR A 92 -3.56 -0.09 -0.15
CA THR A 92 -3.16 -1.48 -0.05
C THR A 92 -2.24 -1.73 1.13
N ASP A 93 -2.36 -2.93 1.68
CA ASP A 93 -1.34 -3.54 2.52
C ASP A 93 -0.41 -4.38 1.64
N PRO A 94 0.90 -4.45 1.97
CA PRO A 94 1.83 -5.33 1.27
C PRO A 94 1.37 -6.79 1.35
N ALA A 95 1.79 -7.59 0.37
CA ALA A 95 1.23 -8.91 0.06
C ALA A 95 0.89 -9.76 1.30
N GLY A 96 -0.38 -10.16 1.40
CA GLY A 96 -0.93 -10.89 2.55
C GLY A 96 -1.54 -12.23 2.13
N ASP A 97 -2.77 -12.21 1.61
CA ASP A 97 -3.52 -13.42 1.29
C ASP A 97 -3.21 -13.99 -0.11
N GLY A 98 -2.68 -15.21 -0.16
CA GLY A 98 -2.46 -15.96 -1.41
C GLY A 98 -1.47 -15.31 -2.38
N GLY A 99 -0.55 -14.48 -1.87
CA GLY A 99 0.46 -13.76 -2.66
C GLY A 99 -0.04 -12.51 -3.37
N TYR A 100 -1.31 -12.13 -3.18
CA TYR A 100 -1.85 -10.90 -3.75
C TYR A 100 -1.65 -9.71 -2.82
N CYS A 101 -1.49 -8.55 -3.43
CA CYS A 101 -1.72 -7.26 -2.79
C CYS A 101 -3.16 -7.20 -2.25
N VAL A 102 -3.35 -6.74 -1.01
CA VAL A 102 -4.67 -6.67 -0.38
C VAL A 102 -5.11 -5.22 -0.30
N ALA A 103 -6.31 -4.93 -0.80
CA ALA A 103 -6.92 -3.63 -0.62
C ALA A 103 -7.41 -3.48 0.82
N ASN A 104 -7.02 -2.38 1.47
CA ASN A 104 -7.52 -1.96 2.79
C ASN A 104 -8.49 -0.77 2.70
N GLN A 105 -8.53 -0.06 1.56
CA GLN A 105 -9.52 0.97 1.27
C GLN A 105 -9.77 1.09 -0.25
N ILE A 106 -11.03 1.33 -0.61
CA ILE A 106 -11.47 1.68 -1.98
C ILE A 106 -12.10 3.07 -1.90
N ASP A 107 -11.54 4.02 -2.64
CA ASP A 107 -12.02 5.41 -2.71
C ASP A 107 -12.48 5.76 -4.14
N PRO A 108 -13.81 5.74 -4.41
CA PRO A 108 -14.37 6.11 -5.70
C PRO A 108 -14.19 7.59 -6.02
N MET A 109 -14.02 7.92 -7.31
CA MET A 109 -13.81 9.29 -7.78
C MET A 109 -14.90 9.83 -8.70
#